data_AF-W8JRA0-F1
#
_entry.id   AF-W8JRA0-F1
#
_cell.length_a   1.000
_cell.length_b   1.000
_cell.length_c   1.000
_cell.angle_alpha   90.00
_cell.angle_beta   90.00
_cell.angle_gamma   90.00
#
_symmetry.space_group_name_H-M   'P 1'
#
loop_
_entity.id
_entity.type
_entity.pdbx_description
1 polymer ?
#
loop_
_entity_poly.entity_id
_entity_poly.type
_entity_poly.pdbx_seq_one_letter_code
_entity_poly.pdbx_strand_id
1 'polypeptide(L)' 'MPLDEKSCFLSGEEKEVSENEFDDNIEAFRKDVKAYVLVTCGHVSSDGKMKVEMTYEGDPALISYLLTKAQDSLEES' A
#
# COMPACT_ATOMS: atom_id res chain seq x y z
N MET A 1 1.00 -27.77 9.79
CA MET A 1 0.10 -27.43 8.67
C MET A 1 -0.13 -25.93 8.71
N PRO A 2 -0.13 -25.26 7.55
CA PRO A 2 0.79 -24.16 7.23
C PRO A 2 0.09 -22.80 7.20
N LEU A 3 0.83 -21.69 7.21
CA LEU A 3 0.41 -20.48 6.51
C LEU A 3 1.60 -19.95 5.72
N ASP A 4 1.42 -20.06 4.43
CA ASP A 4 2.40 -19.92 3.38
C ASP A 4 3.04 -18.53 3.34
N GLU A 5 4.36 -18.55 3.14
CA GLU A 5 5.16 -17.43 2.66
C GLU A 5 4.47 -16.80 1.44
N LYS A 6 3.91 -15.60 1.60
CA LYS A 6 3.51 -14.77 0.47
C LYS A 6 4.26 -13.45 0.53
N SER A 7 5.39 -13.47 -0.17
CA SER A 7 6.15 -12.30 -0.60
C SER A 7 5.21 -11.27 -1.20
N CYS A 8 5.14 -10.08 -0.59
CA CYS A 8 4.56 -8.91 -1.21
C CYS A 8 5.70 -8.17 -1.93
N PHE A 9 5.86 -8.44 -3.22
CA PHE A 9 6.87 -7.79 -4.05
C PHE A 9 6.42 -6.35 -4.37
N LEU A 10 7.05 -5.37 -3.71
CA LEU A 10 7.20 -4.03 -4.27
C LEU A 10 8.71 -3.83 -4.48
N SER A 11 9.11 -3.73 -5.75
CA SER A 11 10.50 -3.69 -6.21
C SER A 11 11.41 -2.79 -5.38
N GLY A 12 12.51 -3.37 -4.88
CA GLY A 12 13.71 -2.63 -4.46
C GLY A 12 14.16 -2.92 -3.03
N GLU A 13 15.14 -3.83 -2.92
CA GLU A 13 15.91 -4.23 -1.72
C GLU A 13 15.20 -5.15 -0.71
N GLU A 14 15.65 -6.42 -0.69
CA GLU A 14 15.34 -7.40 0.35
C GLU A 14 15.92 -6.91 1.69
N LYS A 15 15.06 -6.31 2.51
CA LYS A 15 15.34 -6.08 3.93
C LYS A 15 14.43 -7.00 4.72
N GLU A 16 15.01 -7.88 5.53
CA GLU A 16 14.27 -8.67 6.51
C GLU A 16 13.49 -7.72 7.43
N VAL A 17 12.18 -7.65 7.23
CA VAL A 17 11.28 -6.87 8.08
C VAL A 17 10.91 -7.73 9.28
N SER A 18 11.65 -7.55 10.38
CA SER A 18 11.21 -8.02 11.69
C SER A 18 9.96 -7.22 12.10
N GLU A 19 8.91 -7.96 12.43
CA GLU A 19 7.66 -7.55 13.10
C GLU A 19 7.46 -6.05 13.41
N ASN A 20 6.48 -5.45 12.71
CA ASN A 20 5.62 -4.35 13.19
C ASN A 20 6.27 -3.03 13.63
N GLU A 21 7.36 -2.59 13.01
CA GLU A 21 7.76 -1.19 13.15
C GLU A 21 6.95 -0.34 12.15
N PHE A 22 5.79 0.17 12.59
CA PHE A 22 5.12 1.28 11.92
C PHE A 22 5.98 2.52 12.13
N ASP A 23 6.80 2.85 11.15
CA ASP A 23 7.64 4.04 11.20
C ASP A 23 6.72 5.27 11.06
N ASP A 24 6.33 5.85 12.20
CA ASP A 24 5.53 7.08 12.32
C ASP A 24 6.23 8.32 11.71
N ASN A 25 7.44 8.15 11.16
CA ASN A 25 8.24 9.22 10.59
C ASN A 25 7.74 9.66 9.20
N ILE A 26 6.55 10.27 9.18
CA ILE A 26 6.02 11.03 8.04
C ILE A 26 6.99 12.17 7.64
N GLU A 27 7.90 12.59 8.53
CA GLU A 27 8.89 13.64 8.23
C GLU A 27 9.93 13.22 7.19
N ALA A 28 10.24 11.94 7.05
CA ALA A 28 11.16 11.42 6.03
C ALA A 28 10.68 11.73 4.59
N PHE A 29 9.36 11.90 4.40
CA PHE A 29 8.76 12.19 3.09
C PHE A 29 8.82 13.67 2.69
N ARG A 30 9.25 14.57 3.59
CA ARG A 30 9.02 16.02 3.42
C ARG A 30 9.97 16.76 2.49
N LYS A 31 11.06 16.15 2.00
CA LYS A 31 12.04 16.93 1.21
C LYS A 31 11.86 16.90 -0.30
N ASP A 32 11.31 15.85 -0.91
CA ASP A 32 11.19 15.80 -2.39
C ASP A 32 10.09 14.87 -2.96
N VAL A 33 9.13 14.44 -2.16
CA VAL A 33 8.07 13.53 -2.64
C VAL A 33 7.13 14.27 -3.59
N LYS A 34 7.01 13.77 -4.83
CA LYS A 34 6.13 14.35 -5.87
C LYS A 34 4.69 13.84 -5.78
N ALA A 35 4.50 12.63 -5.27
CA ALA A 35 3.21 12.06 -4.97
C ALA A 35 3.37 10.89 -3.98
N TYR A 36 2.35 10.62 -3.18
CA TYR A 36 2.29 9.42 -2.35
C TYR A 36 0.87 8.84 -2.29
N VAL A 37 0.80 7.55 -2.02
CA VAL A 37 -0.42 6.85 -1.62
C VAL A 37 -0.19 6.33 -0.21
N LEU A 38 -1.03 6.72 0.73
CA LEU A 38 -1.08 6.16 2.07
C LEU A 38 -2.27 5.21 2.15
N VAL A 39 -2.00 3.95 2.47
CA VAL A 39 -3.02 2.94 2.75
C VAL A 39 -2.96 2.60 4.23
N THR A 40 -4.07 2.80 4.94
CA THR A 40 -4.20 2.41 6.34
C THR A 40 -5.18 1.26 6.47
N CYS A 41 -4.82 0.29 7.29
CA CYS A 41 -5.61 -0.89 7.58
C CYS A 41 -5.99 -0.89 9.05
N GLY A 42 -7.28 -0.82 9.35
CA GLY A 42 -7.80 -1.01 10.70
C GLY A 42 -7.72 -2.46 11.15
N HIS A 43 -8.08 -2.73 12.41
CA HIS A 43 -8.20 -4.09 12.90
C HIS A 43 -9.26 -4.88 12.12
N VAL A 44 -9.00 -6.17 11.95
CA VAL A 44 -9.99 -7.12 11.42
C VAL A 44 -11.13 -7.23 12.42
N SER A 45 -12.36 -6.98 11.98
CA SER A 45 -13.56 -7.16 12.77
C SER A 45 -13.95 -8.64 12.89
N SER A 46 -14.81 -8.97 13.84
CA SER A 46 -15.26 -10.34 14.10
C SER A 46 -15.98 -11.01 12.92
N ASP A 47 -16.46 -10.24 11.95
CA ASP A 47 -17.05 -10.73 10.70
C ASP A 47 -16.02 -10.92 9.57
N GLY A 48 -14.73 -10.81 9.89
CA GLY A 48 -13.62 -10.98 8.95
C GLY A 48 -13.39 -9.79 8.03
N LYS A 49 -14.10 -8.67 8.23
CA LYS A 49 -13.87 -7.45 7.44
C LYS A 49 -12.73 -6.62 8.00
N MET A 50 -12.11 -5.83 7.15
CA MET A 50 -11.07 -4.89 7.53
C MET A 50 -11.43 -3.53 6.96
N LYS A 51 -11.37 -2.48 7.80
CA LYS A 51 -11.51 -1.11 7.31
C LYS A 51 -10.20 -0.72 6.63
N VAL A 52 -10.27 -0.36 5.36
CA VAL A 52 -9.14 0.15 4.60
C VAL A 52 -9.44 1.60 4.23
N GLU A 53 -8.52 2.52 4.53
CA GLU A 53 -8.59 3.90 4.05
C GLU A 53 -7.39 4.18 3.13
N MET A 54 -7.62 4.96 2.09
CA MET A 54 -6.60 5.33 1.11
C MET A 54 -6.60 6.84 0.96
N THR A 55 -5.43 7.45 1.10
CA THR A 55 -5.21 8.89 0.86
C THR A 55 -4.15 9.05 -0.22
N TYR A 56 -4.40 9.95 -1.17
CA TYR A 56 -3.44 10.31 -2.20
C TYR A 56 -3.14 11.80 -2.12
N GLU A 57 -1.85 12.14 -2.16
CA GLU A 57 -1.38 13.50 -2.32
C GLU A 57 -0.47 13.53 -3.56
N GLY A 58 -0.74 14.42 -4.49
CA GLY A 58 -0.04 14.50 -5.77
C GLY A 58 -0.96 14.98 -6.89
N ASP A 59 -0.58 14.72 -8.14
CA ASP A 59 -1.39 15.07 -9.32
C ASP A 59 -2.60 14.11 -9.46
N PRO A 60 -3.85 14.60 -9.39
CA PRO A 60 -5.04 13.78 -9.58
C PRO A 60 -5.09 13.01 -10.90
N ALA A 61 -4.50 13.55 -11.97
CA ALA A 61 -4.44 12.87 -13.26
C ALA A 61 -3.56 11.62 -13.21
N LEU A 62 -2.48 11.66 -12.41
CA LEU A 62 -1.58 10.53 -12.25
C LEU A 62 -2.24 9.39 -11.48
N ILE A 63 -2.90 9.66 -10.35
CA ILE A 63 -3.59 8.60 -9.60
C ILE A 63 -4.76 8.02 -10.41
N SER A 64 -5.50 8.86 -11.15
CA SER A 64 -6.55 8.38 -12.04
C SER A 64 -6.00 7.43 -13.10
N TYR A 65 -4.88 7.80 -13.73
CA TYR A 65 -4.23 6.95 -14.72
C TYR A 65 -3.79 5.60 -14.13
N LEU A 66 -3.16 5.61 -12.95
CA LEU A 66 -2.72 4.40 -12.26
C LEU A 66 -3.89 3.48 -11.90
N LEU A 67 -4.98 4.05 -11.37
CA LEU A 67 -6.19 3.29 -11.02
C LEU A 67 -6.87 2.68 -12.23
N THR A 68 -7.03 3.44 -13.32
CA THR A 68 -7.59 2.92 -14.57
C THR A 68 -6.75 1.78 -15.12
N LYS A 69 -5.42 1.92 -15.14
CA LYS A 69 -4.52 0.86 -15.64
C LYS A 69 -4.54 -0.40 -14.77
N ALA A 70 -4.64 -0.23 -13.46
CA ALA A 70 -4.79 -1.37 -12.54
C ALA A 70 -6.13 -2.08 -12.75
N GLN A 71 -7.23 -1.34 -12.97
CA GLN A 71 -8.54 -1.91 -13.28
C GLN A 71 -8.51 -2.70 -14.59
N ASP A 72 -7.97 -2.11 -15.67
CA ASP A 72 -7.80 -2.79 -16.96
C ASP A 72 -7.09 -4.16 -16.77
N SER A 73 -6.00 -4.18 -15.97
CA SER A 73 -5.24 -5.40 -15.72
C SER A 73 -5.99 -6.46 -14.89
N LEU A 74 -6.90 -6.06 -14.01
CA LEU A 74 -7.69 -7.00 -13.20
C LEU A 74 -8.84 -7.60 -14.00
N GLU A 75 -9.40 -6.86 -14.95
CA GLU A 75 -10.50 -7.32 -15.80
C GLU A 75 -10.04 -8.25 -16.92
N GLU A 76 -8.76 -8.19 -17.30
CA GLU A 76 -8.13 -9.14 -18.23
C GLU A 76 -7.83 -10.52 -17.60
N SER A 77 -8.17 -10.74 -16.32
CA SER A 77 -7.89 -11.96 -15.54
C SER A 77 -9.07 -12.93 -15.43
#